data_AF-A0AA96W8U4-F1
#
_entry.id   AF-A0AA96W8U4-F1
#
_cell.length_a   1.000
_cell.length_b   1.000
_cell.length_c   1.000
_cell.angle_alpha   90.00
_cell.angle_beta   90.00
_cell.angle_gamma   90.00
#
_symmetry.space_group_name_H-M   'P 1'
#
loop_
_entity.id
_entity.type
_entity.pdbx_description
1 polymer ?
#
loop_
_entity_poly.entity_id
_entity_poly.type
_entity_poly.pdbx_seq_one_letter_code
_entity_poly.pdbx_strand_id
1 'polypeptide(L)'
;MSRPQLAHGSLASLMAVLTLLTTGCAEKAEKADGVQAGAGACRAAGGWSAEKRAEWLRVSFPDEAAAEDAAVVIGPHAGAPLCEPITVQVQFWEATATTAGTNLRSVLRFRLTTDGSSPRTIGFPAGLAPRERDDCTGLLMAAYPGRPLTRTELPSTTSRLTPASTTGDTAFRTTRIAAQRLLPPKTACGTPGDPTPNPWGIDHP
;
A
#
# COMPACT_ATOMS: atom_id res chain seq x y z
N MET A 1 -32.55 -70.49 -14.81
CA MET A 1 -32.44 -69.94 -16.18
C MET A 1 -30.99 -69.60 -16.42
N SER A 2 -30.29 -70.41 -17.22
CA SER A 2 -28.86 -70.20 -17.54
C SER A 2 -28.70 -70.19 -19.05
N ARG A 3 -28.03 -69.17 -19.59
CA ARG A 3 -27.32 -69.15 -20.88
C ARG A 3 -26.49 -67.85 -20.99
N PRO A 4 -25.49 -67.78 -21.90
CA PRO A 4 -24.05 -67.56 -21.61
C PRO A 4 -23.54 -66.24 -22.25
N GLN A 5 -22.27 -65.82 -22.23
CA GLN A 5 -21.15 -66.17 -23.13
C GLN A 5 -19.99 -65.18 -22.82
N LEU A 6 -18.76 -65.63 -22.54
CA LEU A 6 -17.59 -65.78 -23.46
C LEU A 6 -17.03 -64.48 -24.09
N ALA A 7 -15.79 -64.13 -23.72
CA ALA A 7 -14.67 -63.69 -24.58
C ALA A 7 -13.42 -63.53 -23.65
N HIS A 8 -12.37 -64.36 -23.63
CA HIS A 8 -11.36 -64.76 -24.64
C HIS A 8 -10.54 -63.62 -25.26
N GLY A 9 -9.22 -63.75 -25.10
CA GLY A 9 -8.17 -63.27 -26.02
C GLY A 9 -7.35 -62.10 -25.47
N SER A 10 -6.16 -62.26 -24.88
CA SER A 10 -4.87 -62.82 -25.37
C SER A 10 -3.93 -61.76 -25.96
N LEU A 11 -2.75 -61.66 -25.30
CA LEU A 11 -1.38 -61.57 -25.83
C LEU A 11 -0.98 -60.38 -26.74
N ALA A 12 0.06 -59.66 -26.34
CA ALA A 12 1.39 -59.77 -26.96
C ALA A 12 2.41 -58.80 -26.33
N SER A 13 3.53 -59.37 -25.90
CA SER A 13 4.78 -58.69 -25.54
C SER A 13 5.39 -57.93 -26.71
N LEU A 14 6.21 -56.91 -26.44
CA LEU A 14 7.48 -56.70 -27.15
C LEU A 14 8.42 -55.76 -26.36
N MET A 15 9.61 -56.28 -26.09
CA MET A 15 10.77 -55.61 -25.52
C MET A 15 11.45 -54.73 -26.57
N ALA A 16 12.07 -53.63 -26.13
CA ALA A 16 13.36 -53.19 -26.65
C ALA A 16 14.04 -52.23 -25.66
N VAL A 17 15.18 -52.68 -25.14
CA VAL A 17 16.21 -51.92 -24.41
C VAL A 17 17.18 -51.34 -25.45
N LEU A 18 17.78 -50.17 -25.20
CA LEU A 18 19.22 -49.82 -25.37
C LEU A 18 19.38 -48.27 -25.40
N THR A 19 19.99 -47.62 -24.39
CA THR A 19 21.43 -47.19 -24.32
C THR A 19 21.81 -46.14 -25.39
N LEU A 20 22.62 -45.08 -25.22
CA LEU A 20 23.47 -44.47 -24.18
C LEU A 20 24.15 -43.25 -24.88
N LEU A 21 24.87 -42.39 -24.12
CA LEU A 21 25.98 -41.49 -24.58
C LEU A 21 25.54 -40.16 -25.26
N THR A 22 26.17 -38.99 -25.14
CA THR A 22 27.46 -38.56 -24.57
C THR A 22 27.53 -37.03 -24.52
N THR A 23 28.20 -36.52 -23.48
CA THR A 23 29.11 -35.35 -23.42
C THR A 23 29.08 -34.26 -24.51
N GLY A 24 29.08 -33.01 -24.03
CA GLY A 24 30.04 -32.00 -24.49
C GLY A 24 29.45 -30.79 -25.21
N CYS A 25 29.55 -29.61 -24.57
CA CYS A 25 30.29 -28.44 -25.06
C CYS A 25 29.82 -27.19 -24.32
N ALA A 26 30.76 -26.53 -23.66
CA ALA A 26 30.60 -25.15 -23.21
C ALA A 26 30.62 -24.24 -24.44
N GLU A 27 29.69 -23.30 -24.55
CA GLU A 27 29.88 -22.10 -25.37
C GLU A 27 28.86 -21.01 -25.02
N LYS A 28 29.42 -19.86 -24.61
CA LYS A 28 28.88 -18.50 -24.57
C LYS A 28 27.44 -18.29 -25.05
N ALA A 29 26.56 -17.89 -24.13
CA ALA A 29 25.37 -17.11 -24.48
C ALA A 29 25.80 -15.64 -24.70
N GLU A 30 26.35 -15.37 -25.88
CA GLU A 30 26.47 -14.04 -26.44
C GLU A 30 25.10 -13.63 -27.01
N LYS A 31 24.63 -12.43 -26.64
CA LYS A 31 23.57 -11.60 -27.24
C LYS A 31 22.73 -12.23 -28.37
N ALA A 32 21.45 -12.47 -28.08
CA ALA A 32 20.39 -12.42 -29.08
C ALA A 32 19.44 -11.25 -28.76
N ASP A 33 19.56 -10.18 -29.57
CA ASP A 33 18.49 -9.21 -29.79
C ASP A 33 17.32 -9.93 -30.48
N GLY A 34 16.13 -9.89 -29.89
CA GLY A 34 14.92 -10.37 -30.56
C GLY A 34 13.97 -11.16 -29.68
N VAL A 35 13.06 -10.42 -29.02
CA VAL A 35 11.71 -10.80 -28.56
C VAL A 35 11.44 -12.31 -28.42
N GLN A 36 11.53 -12.78 -27.18
CA GLN A 36 10.65 -13.85 -26.71
C GLN A 36 9.85 -13.27 -25.54
N ALA A 37 8.77 -12.56 -25.88
CA ALA A 37 7.74 -12.15 -24.92
C ALA A 37 7.00 -13.42 -24.48
N GLY A 38 7.63 -14.18 -23.60
CA GLY A 38 6.98 -15.28 -22.89
C GLY A 38 5.91 -14.69 -21.97
N ALA A 39 4.67 -15.13 -22.13
CA ALA A 39 3.68 -15.04 -21.08
C ALA A 39 4.27 -15.70 -19.82
N GLY A 40 4.70 -14.88 -18.86
CA GLY A 40 5.37 -15.34 -17.63
C GLY A 40 6.59 -14.53 -17.19
N ALA A 41 7.08 -13.56 -17.97
CA ALA A 41 8.20 -12.73 -17.53
C ALA A 41 7.72 -11.62 -16.57
N CYS A 42 8.09 -11.73 -15.29
CA CYS A 42 7.94 -10.67 -14.32
C CYS A 42 8.96 -9.53 -14.57
N ARG A 43 8.66 -8.33 -14.08
CA ARG A 43 9.54 -7.16 -14.17
C ARG A 43 10.47 -7.08 -12.97
N ALA A 44 11.77 -6.95 -13.20
CA ALA A 44 12.72 -6.66 -12.14
C ALA A 44 12.54 -5.24 -11.58
N ALA A 45 12.44 -5.12 -10.25
CA ALA A 45 12.46 -3.85 -9.51
C ALA A 45 13.66 -3.72 -8.56
N GLY A 46 14.59 -4.68 -8.61
CA GLY A 46 15.85 -4.61 -7.89
C GLY A 46 16.60 -3.32 -8.23
N GLY A 47 17.06 -2.61 -7.20
CA GLY A 47 17.80 -1.35 -7.36
C GLY A 47 16.94 -0.10 -7.60
N TRP A 48 15.60 -0.18 -7.62
CA TRP A 48 14.78 1.04 -7.69
C TRP A 48 14.94 1.89 -6.44
N SER A 49 15.05 3.21 -6.64
CA SER A 49 14.99 4.20 -5.56
C SER A 49 13.61 4.19 -4.87
N ALA A 50 13.54 4.77 -3.67
CA ALA A 50 12.27 4.89 -2.94
C ALA A 50 11.23 5.72 -3.73
N GLU A 51 11.68 6.78 -4.38
CA GLU A 51 10.86 7.64 -5.25
C GLU A 51 10.32 6.85 -6.45
N LYS A 52 11.17 6.12 -7.17
CA LYS A 52 10.71 5.29 -8.31
C LYS A 52 9.70 4.22 -7.89
N ARG A 53 9.86 3.64 -6.69
CA ARG A 53 8.87 2.72 -6.14
C ARG A 53 7.57 3.43 -5.79
N ALA A 54 7.62 4.68 -5.33
CA ALA A 54 6.43 5.47 -5.00
C ALA A 54 5.65 5.84 -6.26
N GLU A 55 6.34 6.33 -7.30
CA GLU A 55 5.74 6.67 -8.61
C GLU A 55 5.08 5.47 -9.30
N TRP A 56 5.66 4.29 -9.11
CA TRP A 56 5.11 3.06 -9.68
C TRP A 56 3.79 2.63 -9.01
N LEU A 57 3.56 2.97 -7.74
CA LEU A 57 2.32 2.59 -7.05
C LEU A 57 1.12 3.36 -7.62
N ARG A 58 0.04 2.64 -7.92
CA ARG A 58 -1.24 3.23 -8.36
C ARG A 58 -2.14 3.42 -7.16
N VAL A 59 -1.99 4.52 -6.45
CA VAL A 59 -2.79 4.80 -5.25
C VAL A 59 -3.90 5.78 -5.57
N SER A 60 -5.11 5.48 -5.13
CA SER A 60 -6.25 6.38 -5.17
C SER A 60 -6.99 6.41 -3.84
N PHE A 61 -7.73 7.49 -3.63
CA PHE A 61 -8.61 7.68 -2.48
C PHE A 61 -10.02 7.84 -3.05
N PRO A 62 -10.86 6.80 -2.99
CA PRO A 62 -12.22 6.88 -3.52
C PRO A 62 -13.02 8.02 -2.89
N ASP A 63 -13.98 8.56 -3.63
CA ASP A 63 -14.90 9.55 -3.08
C ASP A 63 -15.92 8.89 -2.16
N GLU A 64 -16.23 9.60 -1.08
CA GLU A 64 -17.06 9.12 0.03
C GLU A 64 -18.49 8.79 -0.40
N ALA A 65 -18.98 9.44 -1.45
CA ALA A 65 -20.31 9.18 -2.02
C ALA A 65 -20.36 7.93 -2.92
N ALA A 66 -19.20 7.41 -3.34
CA ALA A 66 -19.08 6.37 -4.36
C ALA A 66 -18.49 5.05 -3.84
N ALA A 67 -17.88 5.04 -2.65
CA ALA A 67 -17.24 3.86 -2.11
C ALA A 67 -17.79 3.51 -0.72
N GLU A 68 -18.35 2.31 -0.61
CA GLU A 68 -18.77 1.62 0.61
C GLU A 68 -17.52 1.36 1.50
N ASP A 69 -17.04 2.41 2.18
CA ASP A 69 -16.02 2.40 3.25
C ASP A 69 -14.54 2.28 2.82
N ALA A 70 -14.23 2.28 1.53
CA ALA A 70 -12.83 2.26 1.06
C ALA A 70 -12.13 3.61 1.29
N ALA A 71 -11.09 3.63 2.11
CA ALA A 71 -10.27 4.81 2.37
C ALA A 71 -9.12 4.96 1.37
N VAL A 72 -8.43 3.85 1.09
CA VAL A 72 -7.26 3.80 0.20
C VAL A 72 -7.35 2.59 -0.70
N VAL A 73 -7.15 2.79 -2.00
CA VAL A 73 -7.04 1.70 -2.97
C VAL A 73 -5.66 1.75 -3.59
N ILE A 74 -4.94 0.63 -3.52
CA ILE A 74 -3.74 0.38 -4.30
C ILE A 74 -4.20 -0.46 -5.49
N GLY A 75 -4.36 0.18 -6.64
CA GLY A 75 -4.82 -0.44 -7.87
C GLY A 75 -3.77 -1.35 -8.51
N PRO A 76 -4.18 -2.15 -9.51
CA PRO A 76 -3.25 -2.91 -10.33
C PRO A 76 -2.37 -1.97 -11.16
N HIS A 77 -1.18 -2.45 -11.53
CA HIS A 77 -0.31 -1.76 -12.48
C HIS A 77 -0.46 -2.40 -13.87
N ALA A 78 -0.55 -1.58 -14.92
CA ALA A 78 -0.57 -2.09 -16.28
C ALA A 78 0.80 -2.71 -16.66
N GLY A 79 0.78 -3.89 -17.27
CA GLY A 79 1.97 -4.63 -17.68
C GLY A 79 2.33 -5.79 -16.76
N ALA A 80 3.57 -6.29 -16.88
CA ALA A 80 4.03 -7.44 -16.12
C ALA A 80 4.14 -7.15 -14.60
N PRO A 81 3.77 -8.10 -13.73
CA PRO A 81 3.95 -7.96 -12.29
C PRO A 81 5.43 -7.91 -11.90
N LEU A 82 5.75 -7.40 -10.73
CA LEU A 82 7.12 -7.37 -10.23
C LEU A 82 7.59 -8.77 -9.82
N CYS A 83 8.85 -9.10 -10.14
CA CYS A 83 9.46 -10.35 -9.67
C CYS A 83 9.63 -10.37 -8.15
N GLU A 84 9.88 -9.20 -7.58
CA GLU A 84 9.98 -8.99 -6.13
C GLU A 84 8.92 -7.96 -5.73
N PRO A 85 7.90 -8.36 -4.94
CA PRO A 85 6.87 -7.44 -4.47
C PRO A 85 7.44 -6.28 -3.64
N ILE A 86 6.91 -5.08 -3.84
CA ILE A 86 7.26 -3.92 -3.04
C ILE A 86 6.48 -3.98 -1.72
N THR A 87 7.17 -3.82 -0.59
CA THR A 87 6.51 -3.52 0.69
C THR A 87 5.94 -2.11 0.64
N VAL A 88 4.67 -1.96 0.96
CA VAL A 88 3.94 -0.68 1.04
C VAL A 88 3.41 -0.51 2.46
N GLN A 89 3.51 0.72 2.96
CA GLN A 89 2.84 1.17 4.17
C GLN A 89 1.63 2.00 3.76
N VAL A 90 0.48 1.74 4.37
CA VAL A 90 -0.68 2.63 4.33
C VAL A 90 -0.91 3.11 5.75
N GLN A 91 -0.82 4.40 5.98
CA GLN A 91 -0.84 4.96 7.33
C GLN A 91 -1.87 6.07 7.46
N PHE A 92 -2.51 6.07 8.62
CA PHE A 92 -3.56 6.99 9.02
C PHE A 92 -3.08 7.77 10.24
N TRP A 93 -3.30 9.09 10.20
CA TRP A 93 -3.09 9.98 11.33
C TRP A 93 -4.36 10.79 11.59
N GLU A 94 -4.78 10.82 12.84
CA GLU A 94 -5.67 11.88 13.30
C GLU A 94 -4.91 13.20 13.27
N ALA A 95 -5.57 14.23 12.75
CA ALA A 95 -5.02 15.56 12.62
C ALA A 95 -5.89 16.55 13.39
N THR A 96 -5.51 16.84 14.63
CA THR A 96 -6.29 17.72 15.52
C THR A 96 -5.69 19.12 15.53
N ALA A 97 -6.53 20.13 15.28
CA ALA A 97 -6.14 21.52 15.39
C ALA A 97 -5.95 21.91 16.88
N THR A 98 -4.87 22.63 17.17
CA THR A 98 -4.48 23.10 18.51
C THR A 98 -4.05 24.57 18.45
N THR A 99 -3.92 25.22 19.60
CA THR A 99 -3.34 26.58 19.71
C THR A 99 -1.93 26.69 19.12
N ALA A 100 -1.11 25.66 19.28
CA ALA A 100 0.27 25.61 18.81
C ALA A 100 0.45 25.11 17.36
N GLY A 101 -0.64 24.80 16.64
CA GLY A 101 -0.60 24.23 15.29
C GLY A 101 -1.44 22.96 15.19
N THR A 102 -0.94 21.92 14.54
CA THR A 102 -1.67 20.66 14.31
C THR A 102 -0.98 19.50 15.01
N ASN A 103 -1.72 18.74 15.81
CA ASN A 103 -1.22 17.47 16.35
C ASN A 103 -1.53 16.34 15.34
N LEU A 104 -0.49 15.65 14.87
CA LEU A 104 -0.61 14.46 14.03
C LEU A 104 -0.33 13.20 14.85
N ARG A 105 -1.39 12.47 15.22
CA ARG A 105 -1.30 11.22 15.97
C ARG A 105 -1.48 10.04 15.04
N SER A 106 -0.48 9.16 14.91
CA SER A 106 -0.67 7.93 14.12
C SER A 106 -1.62 7.00 14.86
N VAL A 107 -2.67 6.57 14.16
CA VAL A 107 -3.74 5.73 14.73
C VAL A 107 -3.76 4.33 14.15
N LEU A 108 -3.39 4.19 12.87
CA LEU A 108 -3.33 2.89 12.22
C LEU A 108 -2.28 2.88 11.13
N ARG A 109 -1.60 1.75 10.97
CA ARG A 109 -0.64 1.52 9.88
C ARG A 109 -0.76 0.07 9.42
N PHE A 110 -1.02 -0.10 8.13
CA PHE A 110 -0.97 -1.38 7.45
C PHE A 110 0.37 -1.53 6.75
N ARG A 111 0.97 -2.71 6.89
CA ARG A 111 2.09 -3.15 6.06
C ARG A 111 1.59 -4.23 5.12
N LEU A 112 1.73 -4.00 3.83
CA LEU A 112 1.33 -4.92 2.78
C LEU A 112 2.43 -5.07 1.74
N THR A 113 2.29 -6.06 0.86
CA THR A 113 3.17 -6.26 -0.30
C THR A 113 2.34 -6.29 -1.57
N THR A 114 2.85 -5.69 -2.64
CA THR A 114 2.21 -5.73 -3.96
C THR A 114 3.24 -5.93 -5.06
N ASP A 115 2.94 -6.84 -5.97
CA ASP A 115 3.62 -7.02 -7.25
C ASP A 115 2.90 -6.27 -8.40
N GLY A 116 1.78 -5.62 -8.09
CA GLY A 116 0.97 -4.85 -9.03
C GLY A 116 -0.06 -5.68 -9.79
N SER A 117 -0.17 -6.99 -9.55
CA SER A 117 -1.10 -7.87 -10.28
C SER A 117 -2.57 -7.69 -9.86
N SER A 118 -2.81 -7.42 -8.58
CA SER A 118 -4.15 -7.39 -7.99
C SER A 118 -4.33 -6.13 -7.12
N PRO A 119 -5.53 -5.53 -7.12
CA PRO A 119 -5.81 -4.40 -6.24
C PRO A 119 -5.81 -4.81 -4.76
N ARG A 120 -5.58 -3.81 -3.90
CA ARG A 120 -5.74 -3.88 -2.45
C ARG A 120 -6.59 -2.70 -1.99
N THR A 121 -7.65 -2.99 -1.25
CA THR A 121 -8.53 -1.98 -0.66
C THR A 121 -8.33 -1.97 0.84
N ILE A 122 -8.16 -0.77 1.40
CA ILE A 122 -7.99 -0.53 2.83
C ILE A 122 -9.14 0.39 3.25
N GLY A 123 -9.91 -0.04 4.24
CA GLY A 123 -10.99 0.75 4.82
C GLY A 123 -10.50 1.82 5.80
N PHE A 124 -11.42 2.67 6.24
CA PHE A 124 -11.14 3.63 7.31
C PHE A 124 -10.88 2.91 8.64
N PRO A 125 -9.99 3.44 9.50
CA PRO A 125 -9.99 3.05 10.91
C PRO A 125 -11.35 3.37 11.54
N ALA A 126 -11.79 2.54 12.47
CA ALA A 126 -13.06 2.72 13.17
C ALA A 126 -13.17 4.13 13.78
N GLY A 127 -14.30 4.81 13.58
CA GLY A 127 -14.54 6.15 14.11
C GLY A 127 -13.84 7.27 13.33
N LEU A 128 -13.08 6.97 12.27
CA LEU A 128 -12.41 7.96 11.43
C LEU A 128 -12.98 8.04 10.01
N ALA A 129 -13.98 7.21 9.70
CA ALA A 129 -14.78 7.38 8.51
C ALA A 129 -15.46 8.76 8.53
N PRO A 130 -15.69 9.40 7.38
CA PRO A 130 -16.17 10.79 7.29
C PRO A 130 -17.48 11.08 8.05
N ARG A 131 -18.37 10.09 8.14
CA ARG A 131 -19.66 10.17 8.86
C ARG A 131 -19.54 9.89 10.35
N GLU A 132 -18.48 9.21 10.78
CA GLU A 132 -18.27 8.80 12.17
C GLU A 132 -17.31 9.74 12.92
N ARG A 133 -16.39 10.37 12.18
CA ARG A 133 -15.35 11.23 12.72
C ARG A 133 -15.92 12.48 13.35
N ASP A 134 -15.42 12.79 14.54
CA ASP A 134 -15.67 14.04 15.25
C ASP A 134 -15.32 15.28 14.39
N ASP A 135 -16.13 16.33 14.52
CA ASP A 135 -16.05 17.51 13.66
C ASP A 135 -14.73 18.29 13.83
N CYS A 136 -14.04 18.17 14.97
CA CYS A 136 -12.76 18.81 15.25
C CYS A 136 -11.55 18.03 14.72
N THR A 137 -11.77 16.80 14.30
CA THR A 137 -10.69 15.88 13.94
C THR A 137 -10.59 15.83 12.42
N GLY A 138 -9.40 16.09 11.88
CA GLY A 138 -9.04 15.77 10.52
C GLY A 138 -8.44 14.37 10.42
N LEU A 139 -8.31 13.85 9.21
CA LEU A 139 -7.65 12.59 8.92
C LEU A 139 -6.64 12.77 7.78
N LEU A 140 -5.37 12.55 8.07
CA LEU A 140 -4.33 12.45 7.06
C LEU A 140 -4.09 10.98 6.71
N MET A 141 -4.07 10.67 5.42
CA MET A 141 -3.81 9.33 4.90
C MET A 141 -2.67 9.39 3.91
N ALA A 142 -1.76 8.41 3.97
CA ALA A 142 -0.70 8.28 2.98
C ALA A 142 -0.36 6.83 2.70
N ALA A 143 0.00 6.55 1.44
CA ALA A 143 0.60 5.29 1.02
C ALA A 143 2.01 5.53 0.50
N TYR A 144 2.97 4.70 0.93
CA TYR A 144 4.38 4.86 0.60
C TYR A 144 5.14 3.53 0.66
N PRO A 145 6.17 3.31 -0.17
CA PRO A 145 6.93 2.08 -0.14
C PRO A 145 7.96 2.06 1.00
N GLY A 146 8.32 0.86 1.42
CA GLY A 146 9.45 0.57 2.30
C GLY A 146 9.11 0.63 3.80
N ARG A 147 10.03 1.21 4.57
CA ARG A 147 9.97 1.25 6.04
C ARG A 147 9.01 2.34 6.52
N PRO A 148 8.52 2.32 7.77
CA PRO A 148 7.75 3.42 8.32
C PRO A 148 8.41 4.79 8.18
N LEU A 149 7.60 5.85 8.10
CA LEU A 149 8.09 7.24 8.10
C LEU A 149 8.68 7.62 9.46
N THR A 150 9.78 8.35 9.42
CA THR A 150 10.39 9.00 10.57
C THR A 150 9.75 10.37 10.80
N ARG A 151 9.94 10.93 12.00
CA ARG A 151 9.40 12.26 12.36
C ARG A 151 9.86 13.37 11.39
N THR A 152 11.09 13.29 10.90
CA THR A 152 11.65 14.27 9.96
C THR A 152 11.00 14.20 8.59
N GLU A 153 10.40 13.07 8.21
CA GLU A 153 9.69 12.88 6.93
C GLU A 153 8.22 13.30 6.99
N LEU A 154 7.61 13.42 8.18
CA LEU A 154 6.22 13.83 8.35
C LEU A 154 6.00 15.30 7.91
N PRO A 155 4.75 15.75 7.72
CA PRO A 155 4.45 17.16 7.43
C PRO A 155 4.90 18.12 8.54
N SER A 156 4.92 19.42 8.25
CA SER A 156 5.06 20.43 9.29
C SER A 156 3.75 20.53 10.08
N THR A 157 3.88 20.60 11.40
CA THR A 157 2.77 20.70 12.34
C THR A 157 2.57 22.12 12.87
N THR A 158 3.34 23.09 12.38
CA THR A 158 3.31 24.50 12.83
C THR A 158 2.05 25.22 12.39
N SER A 159 1.52 24.88 11.22
CA SER A 159 0.27 25.45 10.72
C SER A 159 -0.91 24.71 11.31
N ARG A 160 -1.94 25.46 11.71
CA ARG A 160 -3.20 24.90 12.18
C ARG A 160 -4.06 24.49 10.98
N LEU A 161 -4.59 23.27 11.00
CA LEU A 161 -5.62 22.85 10.04
C LEU A 161 -6.97 23.52 10.31
N THR A 162 -7.67 23.84 9.23
CA THR A 162 -9.00 24.44 9.24
C THR A 162 -9.92 23.66 8.28
N PRO A 163 -11.24 23.91 8.27
CA PRO A 163 -12.13 23.30 7.29
C PRO A 163 -11.77 23.63 5.83
N ALA A 164 -11.05 24.71 5.59
CA ALA A 164 -10.57 25.11 4.26
C ALA A 164 -9.23 24.45 3.88
N SER A 165 -8.58 23.74 4.81
CA SER A 165 -7.29 23.12 4.54
C SER A 165 -7.40 22.01 3.49
N THR A 166 -6.38 21.92 2.65
CA THR A 166 -6.27 20.97 1.56
C THR A 166 -5.12 20.00 1.80
N THR A 167 -5.05 18.92 1.02
CA THR A 167 -3.91 18.00 1.05
C THR A 167 -2.55 18.70 0.88
N GLY A 168 -2.51 19.81 0.13
CA GLY A 168 -1.29 20.60 -0.09
C GLY A 168 -0.71 21.20 1.19
N ASP A 169 -1.54 21.48 2.20
CA ASP A 169 -1.12 22.04 3.49
C ASP A 169 -0.40 21.01 4.38
N THR A 170 -0.44 19.74 3.98
CA THR A 170 0.14 18.59 4.70
C THR A 170 1.22 17.88 3.90
N ALA A 171 2.01 18.61 3.10
CA ALA A 171 3.11 18.02 2.34
C ALA A 171 4.14 17.31 3.23
N PHE A 172 4.39 16.03 2.95
CA PHE A 172 5.45 15.27 3.59
C PHE A 172 6.83 15.75 3.13
N ARG A 173 7.82 15.66 4.02
CA ARG A 173 9.22 16.05 3.76
C ARG A 173 10.04 14.89 3.18
N THR A 174 9.45 14.11 2.27
CA THR A 174 10.09 12.95 1.64
C THR A 174 9.50 12.69 0.26
N THR A 175 10.31 12.18 -0.67
CA THR A 175 9.89 11.87 -2.04
C THR A 175 9.26 10.48 -2.18
N ARG A 176 9.18 9.70 -1.10
CA ARG A 176 8.63 8.34 -1.14
C ARG A 176 7.12 8.28 -0.93
N ILE A 177 6.41 9.39 -0.80
CA ILE A 177 4.95 9.36 -0.74
C ILE A 177 4.41 9.07 -2.14
N ALA A 178 3.74 7.94 -2.31
CA ALA A 178 3.10 7.60 -3.58
C ALA A 178 1.83 8.42 -3.79
N ALA A 179 1.01 8.52 -2.74
CA ALA A 179 -0.11 9.45 -2.70
C ALA A 179 -0.51 9.75 -1.26
N GLN A 180 -1.17 10.88 -1.07
CA GLN A 180 -1.75 11.31 0.19
C GLN A 180 -3.10 12.00 -0.02
N ARG A 181 -3.91 12.00 1.04
CA ARG A 181 -5.15 12.78 1.11
C ARG A 181 -5.35 13.27 2.53
N LEU A 182 -5.68 14.55 2.63
CA LEU A 182 -6.24 15.14 3.84
C LEU A 182 -7.75 15.18 3.73
N LEU A 183 -8.43 14.65 4.75
CA LEU A 183 -9.81 15.01 5.06
C LEU A 183 -9.75 16.04 6.19
N PRO A 184 -10.03 17.33 5.91
CA PRO A 184 -9.92 18.37 6.93
C PRO A 184 -10.95 18.18 8.06
N PRO A 185 -10.73 18.80 9.23
CA PRO A 185 -11.78 18.90 10.24
C PRO A 185 -12.98 19.69 9.68
N LYS A 186 -14.20 19.37 10.12
CA LYS A 186 -15.43 20.06 9.68
C LYS A 186 -15.60 21.41 10.37
N THR A 187 -15.07 21.56 11.58
CA THR A 187 -15.04 22.82 12.31
C THR A 187 -13.64 23.15 12.79
N ALA A 188 -13.34 24.45 12.86
CA ALA A 188 -12.10 24.95 13.43
C ALA A 188 -12.20 24.86 14.95
N CYS A 189 -11.82 23.72 15.52
CA CYS A 189 -11.75 23.58 16.96
C CYS A 189 -10.44 24.18 17.47
N GLY A 190 -10.55 25.07 18.44
CA GLY A 190 -9.51 25.25 19.44
C GLY A 190 -9.79 24.28 20.57
N THR A 191 -8.76 23.71 21.16
CA THR A 191 -8.86 23.32 22.56
C THR A 191 -9.36 24.56 23.33
N PRO A 192 -10.34 24.45 24.25
CA PRO A 192 -10.48 25.44 25.30
C PRO A 192 -9.09 25.68 25.89
N GLY A 193 -8.76 26.96 26.13
CA GLY A 193 -7.41 27.40 26.49
C GLY A 193 -6.77 26.55 27.58
N ASP A 194 -5.44 26.58 27.64
CA ASP A 194 -4.66 26.06 28.75
C ASP A 194 -5.39 26.28 30.09
N PRO A 195 -5.32 25.32 31.04
CA PRO A 195 -6.00 25.47 32.31
C PRO A 195 -5.75 26.88 32.82
N THR A 196 -6.84 27.61 33.10
CA THR A 196 -6.78 28.98 33.62
C THR A 196 -5.63 29.02 34.61
N PRO A 197 -4.59 29.86 34.38
CA PRO A 197 -3.46 29.92 35.31
C PRO A 197 -4.06 30.05 36.69
N ASN A 198 -3.68 29.15 37.60
CA ASN A 198 -4.12 29.28 38.97
C ASN A 198 -3.83 30.74 39.37
N PRO A 199 -4.85 31.58 39.68
CA PRO A 199 -4.59 32.97 40.07
C PRO A 199 -3.76 33.06 41.36
N TRP A 200 -3.54 31.92 42.03
CA TRP A 200 -2.85 31.75 43.29
C TRP A 200 -1.46 31.09 43.19
N GLY A 201 -0.95 30.72 42.00
CA GLY A 201 0.39 30.13 41.84
C GLY A 201 0.58 28.71 42.44
N ILE A 202 1.72 28.06 42.18
CA ILE A 202 2.02 26.69 42.67
C ILE A 202 2.34 26.61 44.18
N ASP A 203 2.41 27.75 44.86
CA ASP A 203 2.75 27.89 46.27
C ASP A 203 1.69 28.70 47.05
N HIS A 204 0.40 28.35 46.91
CA HIS A 204 -0.63 28.89 47.80
C HIS A 204 -0.71 28.01 49.08
N PRO A 205 -0.71 28.60 50.29
CA PRO A 205 -0.55 27.90 51.57
C PRO A 205 -1.60 26.82 51.85
#